data_AF-A0A520JGF6-F1
#
_entry.id   AF-A0A520JGF6-F1
#
_cell.length_a   1.000
_cell.length_b   1.000
_cell.length_c   1.000
_cell.angle_alpha   90.00
_cell.angle_beta   90.00
_cell.angle_gamma   90.00
#
_symmetry.space_group_name_H-M   'P 1'
#
loop_
_entity.id
_entity.type
_entity.pdbx_description
1 polymer ?
#
loop_
_entity_poly.entity_id
_entity_poly.type
_entity_poly.pdbx_seq_one_letter_code
_entity_poly.pdbx_strand_id
1 'polypeptide(L)'
;MTRIALALLALASSTALAAQHSAPPLPAPVDAKVAALRDAALKDDVAYDIVEGLTTEVGQRLAATEAEARARTWGVAKLKALGFKNVHVETYQMPVWLRGEERAEVVAPFPQALKLVALGNSGATPAAGLTAPVAVFRTYGDLANAPAAAVRGKIVYVGNAMVPTQ
;
A
#
# COMPACT_ATOMS: atom_id res chain seq x y z
N MET A 1 -68.23 0.36 -9.16
CA MET A 1 -67.43 1.48 -9.70
C MET A 1 -66.07 1.64 -8.98
N THR A 2 -65.43 0.56 -8.50
CA THR A 2 -64.31 0.68 -7.54
C THR A 2 -63.09 -0.20 -7.84
N ARG A 3 -63.04 -0.91 -8.97
CA ARG A 3 -61.94 -1.83 -9.32
C ARG A 3 -61.03 -1.39 -10.48
N ILE A 4 -61.39 -0.33 -11.21
CA ILE A 4 -60.60 0.15 -12.36
C ILE A 4 -59.54 1.19 -11.93
N ALA A 5 -59.74 1.85 -10.78
CA ALA A 5 -58.84 2.90 -10.30
C ALA A 5 -57.50 2.38 -9.72
N LEU A 6 -57.43 1.11 -9.28
CA LEU A 6 -56.21 0.56 -8.67
C LEU A 6 -55.17 0.06 -9.67
N ALA A 7 -55.56 -0.28 -10.90
CA ALA A 7 -54.63 -0.81 -11.91
C ALA A 7 -53.78 0.27 -12.58
N LEU A 8 -54.28 1.52 -12.66
CA LEU A 8 -53.55 2.66 -13.20
C LEU A 8 -52.52 3.26 -12.23
N LEU A 9 -52.68 3.03 -10.92
CA LEU A 9 -51.73 3.51 -9.91
C LEU A 9 -50.48 2.62 -9.79
N ALA A 10 -50.55 1.36 -10.22
CA ALA A 10 -49.42 0.43 -10.11
C ALA A 10 -48.42 0.55 -11.28
N LEU A 11 -48.82 1.05 -12.45
CA LEU A 11 -47.92 1.31 -13.57
C LEU A 11 -47.16 2.64 -13.45
N ALA A 12 -47.66 3.58 -12.63
CA ALA A 12 -47.02 4.88 -12.41
C ALA A 12 -45.85 4.83 -11.41
N SER A 13 -45.75 3.77 -10.61
CA SER A 13 -44.72 3.65 -9.56
C SER A 13 -43.40 3.10 -10.08
N SER A 14 -43.40 2.41 -11.23
CA SER A 14 -42.18 1.81 -11.80
C SER A 14 -41.33 2.81 -12.58
N THR A 15 -41.90 3.93 -13.04
CA THR A 15 -41.18 4.99 -13.76
C THR A 15 -40.48 5.98 -12.82
N ALA A 16 -40.88 6.05 -11.55
CA ALA A 16 -40.30 6.98 -10.57
C ALA A 16 -38.90 6.54 -10.09
N LEU A 17 -38.60 5.23 -10.07
CA LEU A 17 -37.31 4.74 -9.56
C LEU A 17 -36.16 4.87 -10.57
N ALA A 18 -36.47 4.95 -11.88
CA ALA A 18 -35.47 5.22 -12.92
C ALA A 18 -35.04 6.70 -12.97
N ALA A 19 -35.87 7.61 -12.44
CA ALA A 19 -35.64 9.05 -12.51
C ALA A 19 -34.77 9.60 -11.35
N GLN A 20 -34.46 8.81 -10.33
CA GLN A 20 -33.67 9.26 -9.18
C GLN A 20 -32.15 9.09 -9.32
N HIS A 21 -31.67 8.49 -10.41
CA HIS A 21 -30.25 8.51 -10.75
C HIS A 21 -30.00 9.64 -11.75
N SER A 22 -29.88 10.87 -11.25
CA SER A 22 -29.31 11.96 -12.04
C SER A 22 -27.92 11.52 -12.51
N ALA A 23 -27.71 11.54 -13.83
CA ALA A 23 -26.39 11.30 -14.38
C ALA A 23 -25.39 12.22 -13.67
N PRO A 24 -24.20 11.73 -13.28
CA PRO A 24 -23.19 12.58 -12.70
C PRO A 24 -22.96 13.77 -13.64
N PRO A 25 -22.83 15.00 -13.10
CA PRO A 25 -22.61 16.17 -13.93
C PRO A 25 -21.40 15.92 -14.84
N LEU A 26 -21.49 16.39 -16.09
CA LEU A 26 -20.38 16.29 -17.02
C LEU A 26 -19.12 16.86 -16.35
N PRO A 27 -17.96 16.20 -16.51
CA PRO A 27 -16.71 16.74 -15.98
C PRO A 27 -16.55 18.18 -16.47
N ALA A 28 -16.10 19.06 -15.58
CA ALA A 28 -15.80 20.42 -15.96
C ALA A 28 -14.83 20.43 -17.17
N PRO A 29 -15.02 21.33 -18.16
CA PRO A 29 -14.09 21.46 -19.27
C PRO A 29 -12.67 21.67 -18.75
N VAL A 30 -11.73 20.84 -19.21
CA VAL A 30 -10.31 20.97 -18.85
C VAL A 30 -9.71 22.15 -19.63
N ASP A 31 -8.97 23.02 -18.95
CA ASP A 31 -8.23 24.11 -19.58
C ASP A 31 -7.30 23.56 -20.68
N ALA A 32 -7.30 24.19 -21.85
CA ALA A 32 -6.55 23.70 -23.02
C ALA A 32 -5.04 23.57 -22.75
N LYS A 33 -4.46 24.41 -21.88
CA LYS A 33 -3.04 24.31 -21.50
C LYS A 33 -2.80 23.07 -20.64
N VAL A 34 -3.71 22.75 -19.74
CA VAL A 34 -3.64 21.53 -18.92
C VAL A 34 -3.76 20.29 -19.80
N ALA A 35 -4.68 20.30 -20.77
CA ALA A 35 -4.81 19.23 -21.74
C ALA A 35 -3.51 19.05 -22.57
N ALA A 36 -2.90 20.15 -23.02
CA ALA A 36 -1.63 20.11 -23.75
C ALA A 36 -0.47 19.55 -22.90
N LEU A 37 -0.37 19.91 -21.62
CA LEU A 37 0.64 19.36 -20.71
C LEU A 37 0.46 17.86 -20.49
N ARG A 38 -0.78 17.40 -20.27
CA ARG A 38 -1.10 15.97 -20.19
C ARG A 38 -0.65 15.25 -21.46
N ASP A 39 -1.02 15.78 -22.62
CA ASP A 39 -0.73 15.14 -23.89
C ASP A 39 0.76 15.12 -24.23
N ALA A 40 1.53 16.10 -23.74
CA ALA A 40 2.98 16.10 -23.82
C ALA A 40 3.60 15.02 -22.92
N ALA A 41 3.16 14.93 -21.66
CA ALA A 41 3.65 13.94 -20.69
C ALA A 41 3.38 12.48 -21.10
N LEU A 42 2.34 12.24 -21.91
CA LEU A 42 2.04 10.91 -22.46
C LEU A 42 2.94 10.52 -23.65
N LYS A 43 3.75 11.44 -24.17
CA LYS A 43 4.58 11.25 -25.37
C LYS A 43 6.07 11.37 -25.10
N ASP A 44 6.47 11.76 -23.89
CA ASP A 44 7.86 11.83 -23.48
C ASP A 44 8.22 10.66 -22.56
N ASP A 45 9.53 10.45 -22.39
CA ASP A 45 10.09 9.37 -21.58
C ASP A 45 10.63 9.86 -20.23
N VAL A 46 10.43 11.15 -19.87
CA VAL A 46 11.09 11.76 -18.71
C VAL A 46 10.72 11.04 -17.41
N ALA A 47 9.45 10.66 -17.26
CA ALA A 47 8.98 9.90 -16.10
C ALA A 47 9.63 8.51 -16.04
N TYR A 48 9.77 7.85 -17.18
CA TYR A 48 10.43 6.56 -17.28
C TYR A 48 11.92 6.67 -16.93
N ASP A 49 12.64 7.64 -17.50
CA ASP A 49 14.06 7.90 -17.23
C ASP A 49 14.36 8.23 -15.76
N ILE A 50 13.39 8.78 -15.04
CA ILE A 50 13.51 9.03 -13.60
C ILE A 50 13.38 7.71 -12.82
N VAL A 51 12.34 6.91 -13.10
CA VAL A 51 12.14 5.65 -12.37
C VAL A 51 13.20 4.61 -12.73
N GLU A 52 13.58 4.50 -14.00
CA GLU A 52 14.62 3.61 -14.50
C GLU A 52 15.97 3.99 -13.88
N GLY A 53 16.41 5.25 -14.01
CA GLY A 53 17.67 5.68 -13.40
C GLY A 53 17.68 5.49 -11.88
N LEU A 54 16.59 5.82 -11.17
CA LEU A 54 16.55 5.66 -9.71
C LEU A 54 16.53 4.19 -9.28
N THR A 55 15.87 3.30 -10.03
CA THR A 55 15.79 1.88 -9.66
C THR A 55 16.99 1.07 -10.13
N THR A 56 17.61 1.44 -11.25
CA THR A 56 18.77 0.76 -11.84
C THR A 56 20.09 1.26 -11.24
N GLU A 57 20.27 2.58 -11.10
CA GLU A 57 21.54 3.17 -10.65
C GLU A 57 21.65 3.19 -9.11
N VAL A 58 20.52 3.21 -8.40
CA VAL A 58 20.51 3.27 -6.92
C VAL A 58 19.96 2.00 -6.27
N GLY A 59 18.83 1.50 -6.75
CA GLY A 59 18.17 0.30 -6.22
C GLY A 59 17.35 0.55 -4.95
N GLN A 60 17.33 -0.46 -4.06
CA GLN A 60 16.68 -0.34 -2.75
C GLN A 60 17.33 0.79 -1.95
N ARG A 61 16.53 1.60 -1.27
CA ARG A 61 16.96 2.85 -0.64
C ARG A 61 16.18 3.13 0.63
N LEU A 62 16.23 2.19 1.58
CA LEU A 62 15.60 2.35 2.88
C LEU A 62 16.07 3.65 3.55
N ALA A 63 15.13 4.39 4.15
CA ALA A 63 15.42 5.68 4.76
C ALA A 63 16.57 5.60 5.78
N ALA A 64 17.38 6.65 5.83
CA ALA A 64 18.54 6.78 6.72
C ALA A 64 19.62 5.67 6.54
N THR A 65 19.69 5.05 5.36
CA THR A 65 20.79 4.16 4.96
C THR A 65 21.74 4.84 3.98
N GLU A 66 22.92 4.26 3.76
CA GLU A 66 23.84 4.73 2.72
C GLU A 66 23.20 4.72 1.32
N ALA A 67 22.28 3.79 1.05
CA ALA A 67 21.58 3.73 -0.22
C ALA A 67 20.58 4.89 -0.39
N GLU A 68 19.91 5.31 0.68
CA GLU A 68 19.14 6.56 0.66
C GLU A 68 20.06 7.77 0.44
N ALA A 69 21.24 7.81 1.06
CA ALA A 69 22.19 8.91 0.85
C ALA A 69 22.64 9.01 -0.62
N ARG A 70 22.87 7.88 -1.29
CA ARG A 70 23.11 7.83 -2.75
C ARG A 70 21.89 8.32 -3.53
N ALA A 71 20.68 7.87 -3.17
CA ALA A 71 19.44 8.32 -3.82
C ALA A 71 19.26 9.83 -3.74
N ARG A 72 19.58 10.43 -2.59
CA ARG A 72 19.49 11.87 -2.37
C ARG A 72 20.47 12.64 -3.25
N THR A 73 21.74 12.21 -3.31
CA THR A 73 22.73 12.80 -4.22
C THR A 73 22.31 12.66 -5.68
N TRP A 74 21.83 11.47 -6.07
CA TRP A 74 21.31 11.19 -7.40
C TRP A 74 20.14 12.12 -7.76
N GLY A 75 19.19 12.31 -6.84
CA GLY A 75 18.02 13.17 -7.05
C GLY A 75 18.39 14.62 -7.27
N VAL A 76 19.33 15.15 -6.48
CA VAL A 76 19.87 16.51 -6.68
C VAL A 76 20.51 16.65 -8.05
N ALA A 77 21.29 15.66 -8.49
CA ALA A 77 21.93 15.68 -9.81
C ALA A 77 20.90 15.64 -10.95
N LYS A 78 19.92 14.72 -10.89
CA LYS A 78 18.86 14.59 -11.90
C LYS A 78 18.02 15.88 -12.00
N LEU A 79 17.60 16.45 -10.88
CA LEU A 79 16.82 17.70 -10.88
C LEU A 79 17.62 18.89 -11.44
N LYS A 80 18.91 19.00 -11.12
CA LYS A 80 19.78 20.03 -11.73
C LYS A 80 19.93 19.84 -13.23
N ALA A 81 20.10 18.60 -13.69
CA ALA A 81 20.21 18.27 -15.11
C ALA A 81 18.93 18.60 -15.89
N LEU A 82 17.75 18.45 -15.27
CA LEU A 82 16.46 18.83 -15.82
C LEU A 82 16.21 20.36 -15.83
N GLY A 83 17.14 21.17 -15.32
CA GLY A 83 17.05 22.63 -15.35
C GLY A 83 16.20 23.25 -14.24
N PHE A 84 15.88 22.50 -13.17
CA PHE A 84 15.17 23.05 -12.02
C PHE A 84 16.02 24.10 -11.27
N LYS A 85 15.33 25.09 -10.70
CA LYS A 85 15.95 26.13 -9.86
C LYS A 85 15.81 25.76 -8.38
N ASN A 86 16.70 26.28 -7.55
CA ASN A 86 16.68 26.10 -6.09
C ASN A 86 16.75 24.63 -5.63
N VAL A 87 17.56 23.79 -6.29
CA VAL A 87 17.74 22.39 -5.89
C VAL A 87 18.70 22.27 -4.71
N HIS A 88 18.21 21.84 -3.55
CA HIS A 88 18.99 21.66 -2.33
C HIS A 88 18.44 20.49 -1.48
N VAL A 89 19.20 20.10 -0.47
CA VAL A 89 18.83 19.05 0.49
C VAL A 89 18.38 19.70 1.79
N GLU A 90 17.22 19.30 2.30
CA GLU A 90 16.75 19.63 3.63
C GLU A 90 17.01 18.46 4.59
N THR A 91 17.68 18.73 5.71
CA THR A 91 18.09 17.68 6.66
C THR A 91 17.16 17.60 7.85
N TYR A 92 16.83 16.39 8.29
CA TYR A 92 16.08 16.13 9.52
C TYR A 92 16.60 14.86 10.21
N GLN A 93 16.27 14.69 11.49
CA GLN A 93 16.62 13.50 12.28
C GLN A 93 15.45 12.51 12.27
N MET A 94 15.75 11.21 12.20
CA MET A 94 14.74 10.16 12.27
C MET A 94 15.28 8.89 12.93
N PRO A 95 14.41 8.08 13.57
CA PRO A 95 14.81 6.75 14.01
C PRO A 95 15.17 5.88 12.81
N VAL A 96 16.22 5.06 12.96
CA VAL A 96 16.68 4.14 11.93
C VAL A 96 16.40 2.72 12.40
N TRP A 97 15.70 1.96 11.55
CA TRP A 97 15.55 0.53 11.72
C TRP A 97 16.33 -0.17 10.62
N LEU A 98 17.28 -1.01 11.02
CA LEU A 98 18.03 -1.85 10.10
C LEU A 98 17.57 -3.29 10.28
N ARG A 99 17.24 -3.91 9.15
CA ARG A 99 16.88 -5.32 9.12
C ARG A 99 18.09 -6.17 9.48
N GLY A 100 17.91 -7.10 10.42
CA GLY A 100 18.93 -8.06 10.83
C GLY A 100 18.80 -9.40 10.11
N GLU A 101 19.34 -10.46 10.73
CA GLU A 101 19.14 -11.83 10.28
C GLU A 101 17.71 -12.29 10.55
N GLU A 102 17.12 -13.01 9.58
CA GLU A 102 15.76 -13.51 9.66
C GLU A 102 15.72 -14.97 9.21
N ARG A 103 15.22 -15.84 10.09
CA ARG A 103 14.97 -17.25 9.81
C ARG A 103 13.80 -17.74 10.65
N ALA A 104 13.01 -18.64 10.09
CA ALA A 104 12.02 -19.39 10.84
C ALA A 104 11.75 -20.71 10.14
N GLU A 105 11.28 -21.66 10.93
CA GLU A 105 10.90 -22.98 10.48
C GLU A 105 9.75 -23.50 11.33
N VAL A 106 8.91 -24.32 10.72
CA VAL A 106 8.06 -25.23 11.46
C VAL A 106 8.96 -26.33 11.98
N VAL A 107 8.99 -26.56 13.30
CA VAL A 107 9.84 -27.59 13.92
C VAL A 107 9.12 -28.93 14.10
N ALA A 108 7.78 -28.92 14.12
CA ALA A 108 6.94 -30.11 14.29
C ALA A 108 5.51 -29.84 13.76
N PRO A 109 4.75 -30.88 13.37
CA PRO A 109 5.14 -32.30 13.31
C PRO A 109 6.05 -32.62 12.11
N PHE A 110 6.05 -31.79 11.07
CA PHE A 110 6.85 -31.98 9.87
C PHE A 110 7.75 -30.76 9.67
N PRO A 111 9.08 -30.89 9.88
CA PRO A 111 10.00 -29.77 9.77
C PRO A 111 9.97 -29.12 8.38
N GLN A 112 9.77 -27.80 8.33
CA GLN A 112 9.74 -27.03 7.09
C GLN A 112 10.31 -25.64 7.29
N ALA A 113 11.30 -25.26 6.49
CA ALA A 113 11.82 -23.90 6.45
C ALA A 113 10.77 -22.93 5.87
N LEU A 114 10.64 -21.75 6.48
CA LEU A 114 9.72 -20.71 6.02
C LEU A 114 10.48 -19.58 5.33
N LYS A 115 9.90 -19.05 4.26
CA LYS A 115 10.29 -17.75 3.71
C LYS A 115 9.52 -16.68 4.45
N LEU A 116 10.24 -15.74 5.05
CA LEU A 116 9.65 -14.65 5.82
C LEU A 116 10.46 -13.38 5.65
N VAL A 117 9.85 -12.31 6.12
CA VAL A 117 10.46 -10.98 6.18
C VAL A 117 9.96 -10.33 7.46
N ALA A 118 10.84 -9.73 8.28
CA ALA A 118 10.36 -8.99 9.45
C ALA A 118 9.61 -7.74 9.01
N LEU A 119 8.58 -7.41 9.77
CA LEU A 119 7.91 -6.13 9.62
C LEU A 119 8.84 -5.01 10.08
N GLY A 120 8.78 -3.86 9.40
CA GLY A 120 9.57 -2.69 9.79
C GLY A 120 9.31 -2.31 11.25
N ASN A 121 10.37 -1.97 11.98
CA ASN A 121 10.35 -1.69 13.42
C ASN A 121 10.06 -2.91 14.33
N SER A 122 10.07 -4.14 13.81
CA SER A 122 10.01 -5.33 14.66
C SER A 122 11.27 -5.45 15.53
N GLY A 123 11.09 -5.87 16.78
CA GLY A 123 12.19 -6.15 17.70
C GLY A 123 12.89 -7.46 17.36
N ALA A 124 14.17 -7.56 17.69
CA ALA A 124 14.92 -8.80 17.53
C ALA A 124 14.42 -9.89 18.50
N THR A 125 14.45 -11.14 18.05
CA THR A 125 14.30 -12.30 18.94
C THR A 125 15.53 -12.45 19.84
N PRO A 126 15.43 -13.17 20.98
CA PRO A 126 16.60 -13.49 21.79
C PRO A 126 17.68 -14.20 20.97
N ALA A 127 18.96 -14.06 21.36
CA ALA A 127 20.08 -14.65 20.62
C ALA A 127 19.97 -16.18 20.45
N ALA A 128 19.34 -16.87 21.41
CA ALA A 128 19.07 -18.31 21.34
C ALA A 128 17.91 -18.69 20.39
N GLY A 129 17.24 -17.71 19.78
CA GLY A 129 16.01 -17.90 19.02
C GLY A 129 14.75 -17.88 19.89
N LEU A 130 13.60 -18.04 19.23
CA LEU A 130 12.29 -18.12 19.88
C LEU A 130 11.52 -19.30 19.27
N THR A 131 11.24 -20.31 20.09
CA THR A 131 10.39 -21.46 19.71
C THR A 131 9.18 -21.49 20.61
N ALA A 132 7.98 -21.44 20.03
CA ALA A 132 6.73 -21.53 20.78
C ALA A 132 5.62 -22.15 19.94
N PRO A 133 4.55 -22.67 20.55
CA PRO A 133 3.35 -23.07 19.83
C PRO A 133 2.76 -21.90 19.03
N VAL A 134 2.17 -22.20 17.88
CA VAL A 134 1.50 -21.20 17.05
C VAL A 134 0.03 -21.09 17.44
N ALA A 135 -0.47 -19.88 17.66
CA ALA A 135 -1.89 -19.58 17.79
C ALA A 135 -2.39 -18.96 16.47
N VAL A 136 -3.32 -19.64 15.80
CA VAL A 136 -3.83 -19.24 14.49
C VAL A 136 -5.13 -18.47 14.66
N PHE A 137 -5.18 -17.27 14.06
CA PHE A 137 -6.37 -16.45 13.94
C PHE A 137 -6.63 -16.18 12.46
N ARG A 138 -7.88 -16.32 12.02
CA ARG A 138 -8.23 -16.16 10.60
C ARG A 138 -8.21 -14.69 10.18
N THR A 139 -8.59 -13.79 11.07
CA THR A 139 -8.59 -12.34 10.83
C THR A 139 -7.90 -11.60 11.98
N TYR A 140 -7.53 -10.35 11.73
CA TYR A 140 -7.05 -9.49 12.82
C TYR A 140 -8.15 -9.24 13.87
N GLY A 141 -9.42 -9.17 13.45
CA GLY A 141 -10.55 -9.05 14.37
C GLY A 141 -10.68 -10.23 15.34
N ASP A 142 -10.39 -11.45 14.87
CA ASP A 142 -10.40 -12.64 15.74
C ASP A 142 -9.31 -12.55 16.81
N LEU A 143 -8.11 -12.08 16.45
CA LEU A 143 -7.02 -11.82 17.39
C LEU A 143 -7.41 -10.72 18.40
N ALA A 144 -7.95 -9.60 17.91
CA ALA A 144 -8.29 -8.45 18.74
C ALA A 144 -9.34 -8.77 19.80
N ASN A 145 -10.27 -9.70 19.50
CA ASN A 145 -11.31 -10.15 20.42
C ASN A 145 -10.91 -11.39 21.24
N ALA A 146 -9.71 -11.94 21.04
CA ALA A 146 -9.26 -13.13 21.74
C ALA A 146 -8.91 -12.82 23.21
N PRO A 147 -9.22 -13.72 24.16
CA PRO A 147 -8.78 -13.56 25.53
C PRO A 147 -7.25 -13.63 25.62
N ALA A 148 -6.63 -12.89 26.55
CA ALA A 148 -5.17 -12.86 26.71
C ALA A 148 -4.53 -14.25 26.91
N ALA A 149 -5.28 -15.18 27.53
CA ALA A 149 -4.84 -16.57 27.71
C ALA A 149 -4.66 -17.32 26.38
N ALA A 150 -5.34 -16.91 25.30
CA ALA A 150 -5.23 -17.53 23.98
C ALA A 150 -3.85 -17.28 23.33
N VAL A 151 -3.21 -16.14 23.64
CA VAL A 151 -1.97 -15.66 23.00
C VAL A 151 -0.72 -15.76 23.88
N ARG A 152 -0.88 -15.80 25.22
CA ARG A 152 0.25 -15.77 26.15
C ARG A 152 1.21 -16.95 25.89
N GLY A 153 2.48 -16.62 25.65
CA GLY A 153 3.55 -17.61 25.43
C GLY A 153 3.51 -18.32 24.07
N LYS A 154 2.77 -17.77 23.09
CA LYS A 154 2.64 -18.35 21.74
C LYS A 154 3.11 -17.38 20.67
N ILE A 155 3.51 -17.91 19.53
CA ILE A 155 3.70 -17.12 18.29
C ILE A 155 2.33 -16.98 17.64
N VAL A 156 1.87 -15.75 17.42
CA VAL A 156 0.56 -15.48 16.83
C VAL A 156 0.69 -15.43 15.31
N TYR A 157 -0.11 -16.25 14.63
CA TYR A 157 -0.30 -16.18 13.18
C TYR A 157 -1.67 -15.57 12.88
N VAL A 158 -1.68 -14.47 12.13
CA VAL A 158 -2.90 -13.80 11.67
C VAL A 158 -3.04 -14.04 10.17
N GLY A 159 -3.93 -14.94 9.78
CA GLY A 159 -4.21 -15.31 8.40
C GLY A 159 -5.10 -14.32 7.65
N ASN A 160 -5.10 -13.04 8.03
CA ASN A 160 -5.93 -12.03 7.41
C ASN A 160 -5.62 -11.98 5.91
N ALA A 161 -6.64 -12.13 5.07
CA ALA A 161 -6.45 -12.10 3.62
C ALA A 161 -5.90 -10.73 3.21
N MET A 162 -4.64 -10.69 2.76
CA MET A 162 -4.09 -9.51 2.11
C MET A 162 -4.52 -9.57 0.65
N VAL A 163 -5.62 -8.90 0.34
CA VAL A 163 -6.00 -8.65 -1.04
C VAL A 163 -5.06 -7.59 -1.63
N PRO A 164 -4.73 -7.66 -2.93
CA PRO A 164 -4.06 -6.55 -3.60
C PRO A 164 -4.87 -5.26 -3.37
N THR A 165 -4.28 -4.29 -2.69
CA THR A 165 -4.81 -2.93 -2.69
C THR A 165 -4.33 -2.25 -3.95
N GLN A 166 -5.07 -2.47 -5.04
CA GLN A 166 -5.28 -1.62 -6.22
C GLN A 166 -5.88 -2.44 -7.35
#